data_AF-A0A519R0K6-F1
#
_entry.id   AF-A0A519R0K6-F1
#
_cell.length_a   1.000
_cell.length_b   1.000
_cell.length_c   1.000
_cell.angle_alpha   90.00
_cell.angle_beta   90.00
_cell.angle_gamma   90.00
#
_symmetry.space_group_name_H-M   'P 1'
#
loop_
_entity.id
_entity.type
_entity.pdbx_description
1 polymer ?
#
loop_
_entity_poly.entity_id
_entity_poly.type
_entity_poly.pdbx_seq_one_letter_code
_entity_poly.pdbx_strand_id
1 'polypeptide(L)'
;MTKIHRLAGTVDVDGLRYEWELRSEPQWGETEGWKGMTVALLQRDGPRGALLEFPPPKRLMKGMQRGRLQMSDATISRGIRAALLAGWDPGSRGKPMVFMVDADGN
;
A
#
# COMPACT_ATOMS: atom_id res chain seq x y z
N MET A 1 -6.99 18.21 11.83
CA MET A 1 -6.45 17.58 10.61
C MET A 1 -7.46 16.58 10.09
N THR A 2 -8.09 16.90 8.96
CA THR A 2 -9.19 16.12 8.38
C THR A 2 -8.65 14.78 7.89
N LYS A 3 -9.16 13.67 8.42
CA LYS A 3 -8.86 12.32 7.92
C LYS A 3 -9.48 12.17 6.54
N ILE A 4 -8.69 12.44 5.51
CA ILE A 4 -9.12 12.30 4.12
C ILE A 4 -9.14 10.81 3.81
N HIS A 5 -10.33 10.28 3.58
CA HIS A 5 -10.53 8.92 3.12
C HIS A 5 -10.14 8.84 1.64
N ARG A 6 -8.85 8.61 1.38
CA ARG A 6 -8.35 8.42 0.01
C ARG A 6 -7.99 6.96 -0.20
N LEU A 7 -8.46 6.42 -1.32
CA LEU A 7 -8.01 5.15 -1.86
C LEU A 7 -6.91 5.36 -2.89
N ALA A 8 -6.65 6.61 -3.29
CA ALA A 8 -5.53 6.97 -4.15
C ALA A 8 -5.04 8.38 -3.76
N GLY A 9 -3.76 8.64 -4.00
CA GLY A 9 -3.15 9.90 -3.65
C GLY A 9 -1.75 10.07 -4.20
N THR A 10 -1.14 11.19 -3.84
CA THR A 10 0.28 11.47 -4.08
C THR A 10 0.95 11.77 -2.77
N VAL A 11 2.17 11.30 -2.62
CA VAL A 11 2.99 11.52 -1.43
C VAL A 11 4.41 11.87 -1.86
N ASP A 12 5.06 12.72 -1.09
CA ASP A 12 6.46 13.08 -1.28
C ASP A 12 7.32 12.26 -0.32
N VAL A 13 8.25 11.49 -0.85
CA VAL A 13 9.16 10.64 -0.07
C VAL A 13 10.57 10.93 -0.53
N ASP A 14 11.40 11.41 0.41
CA ASP A 14 12.80 11.74 0.14
C ASP A 14 13.00 12.73 -1.04
N GLY A 15 12.04 13.66 -1.22
CA GLY A 15 12.07 14.67 -2.29
C GLY A 15 11.59 14.19 -3.65
N LEU A 16 11.13 12.94 -3.75
CA LEU A 16 10.52 12.35 -4.94
C LEU A 16 9.02 12.19 -4.73
N ARG A 17 8.24 12.54 -5.76
CA ARG A 17 6.79 12.40 -5.74
C ARG A 17 6.38 11.02 -6.22
N TYR A 18 5.64 10.31 -5.37
CA TYR A 18 5.07 9.01 -5.66
C TYR A 18 3.55 9.10 -5.69
N GLU A 19 2.96 8.43 -6.66
CA GLU A 19 1.53 8.17 -6.79
C GLU A 19 1.23 6.82 -6.15
N TRP A 20 0.12 6.75 -5.43
CA TRP A 20 -0.34 5.51 -4.83
C TRP A 20 -1.83 5.32 -5.08
N GLU A 21 -2.24 4.07 -5.27
CA GLU A 21 -3.63 3.68 -5.52
C GLU A 21 -3.90 2.32 -4.88
N LEU A 22 -4.97 2.21 -4.11
CA LEU A 22 -5.48 0.97 -3.57
C LEU A 22 -6.15 0.18 -4.69
N ARG A 23 -5.52 -0.92 -5.09
CA ARG A 23 -5.99 -1.84 -6.13
C ARG A 23 -6.98 -2.86 -5.58
N SER A 24 -6.81 -3.27 -4.32
CA SER A 24 -7.69 -4.25 -3.68
C SER A 24 -7.91 -3.90 -2.22
N GLU A 25 -9.18 -3.87 -1.82
CA GLU A 25 -9.58 -3.71 -0.43
C GLU A 25 -9.59 -5.06 0.31
N PRO A 26 -9.38 -5.06 1.64
CA PRO A 26 -9.39 -6.30 2.39
C PRO A 26 -10.80 -6.85 2.41
N GLN A 27 -10.96 -8.06 1.86
CA GLN A 27 -12.24 -8.73 1.66
C GLN A 27 -12.25 -10.08 2.35
N TRP A 28 -13.42 -10.46 2.90
CA TRP A 28 -13.63 -11.77 3.46
C TRP A 28 -14.02 -12.74 2.35
N GLY A 29 -13.21 -13.77 2.12
CA GLY A 29 -13.57 -14.93 1.32
C GLY A 29 -14.00 -16.07 2.23
N GLU A 30 -15.12 -16.71 1.93
CA GLU A 30 -15.66 -17.83 2.73
C GLU A 30 -14.70 -19.04 2.77
N THR A 31 -13.89 -19.24 1.72
CA THR A 31 -12.91 -20.34 1.59
C THR A 31 -11.48 -19.97 1.96
N GLU A 32 -11.02 -18.76 1.60
CA GLU A 32 -9.63 -18.31 1.78
C GLU A 32 -9.43 -17.43 3.03
N GLY A 33 -10.52 -17.11 3.74
CA GLY A 33 -10.50 -16.21 4.89
C GLY A 33 -10.31 -14.74 4.49
N TRP A 34 -9.72 -13.94 5.37
CA TRP A 34 -9.45 -12.53 5.07
C TRP A 34 -8.34 -12.40 4.02
N LYS A 35 -8.68 -11.90 2.84
CA LYS A 35 -7.70 -11.38 1.88
C LYS A 35 -7.21 -10.02 2.36
N GLY A 36 -5.91 -9.82 2.24
CA GLY A 36 -5.25 -8.55 2.51
C GLY A 36 -5.66 -7.47 1.51
N MET A 37 -4.95 -6.36 1.55
CA MET A 37 -5.19 -5.23 0.65
C MET A 37 -3.93 -4.96 -0.17
N THR A 38 -4.10 -4.54 -1.41
CA THR A 38 -2.98 -4.29 -2.33
C THR A 38 -2.98 -2.83 -2.74
N VAL A 39 -1.85 -2.16 -2.55
CA VAL A 39 -1.62 -0.78 -2.97
C VAL A 39 -0.59 -0.76 -4.08
N ALA A 40 -0.95 -0.20 -5.23
CA ALA A 40 0.02 0.14 -6.26
C ALA A 40 0.72 1.45 -5.92
N LEU A 41 2.03 1.45 -6.09
CA LEU A 41 2.92 2.60 -6.02
C LEU A 41 3.51 2.84 -7.40
N LEU A 42 3.63 4.10 -7.78
CA LEU A 42 4.30 4.52 -9.00
C LEU A 42 5.05 5.81 -8.73
N GLN A 43 6.34 5.87 -9.07
CA GLN A 43 7.03 7.15 -9.04
C GLN A 43 6.52 8.02 -10.19
N ARG A 44 6.29 9.30 -9.92
CA ARG A 44 6.01 10.26 -10.98
C ARG A 44 7.19 10.27 -11.97
N ASP A 45 6.89 10.09 -13.25
CA ASP A 45 7.86 9.94 -14.35
C ASP A 45 8.69 8.63 -14.33
N GLY A 46 8.36 7.68 -13.44
CA GLY A 46 9.04 6.38 -13.32
C GLY A 46 8.40 5.31 -14.22
N PRO A 47 9.20 4.49 -14.93
CA PRO A 47 8.67 3.41 -15.78
C PRO A 47 8.20 2.17 -15.01
N ARG A 48 8.49 2.05 -13.70
CA ARG A 48 8.18 0.85 -12.91
C ARG A 48 7.48 1.15 -11.61
N GLY A 49 6.31 0.55 -11.44
CA GLY A 49 5.58 0.56 -10.19
C GLY A 49 6.02 -0.52 -9.20
N ALA A 50 5.57 -0.39 -7.96
CA ALA A 50 5.59 -1.45 -6.96
C ALA A 50 4.16 -1.74 -6.49
N LEU A 51 3.94 -2.93 -5.95
CA LEU A 51 2.70 -3.34 -5.32
C LEU A 51 3.02 -3.68 -3.87
N LEU A 52 2.40 -2.97 -2.94
CA LEU A 52 2.46 -3.30 -1.52
C LEU A 52 1.25 -4.15 -1.15
N GLU A 53 1.51 -5.36 -0.70
CA GLU A 53 0.49 -6.24 -0.12
C GLU A 53 0.53 -6.12 1.39
N PHE A 54 -0.54 -5.54 1.95
CA PHE A 54 -0.72 -5.44 3.39
C PHE A 54 -1.54 -6.64 3.86
N PRO A 55 -1.14 -7.30 4.96
CA PRO A 55 -1.91 -8.39 5.53
C PRO A 55 -3.27 -7.90 6.01
N PRO A 56 -4.26 -8.79 6.10
CA PRO A 56 -5.56 -8.44 6.62
C PRO A 56 -5.43 -7.91 8.07
N PRO A 57 -5.99 -6.72 8.39
CA PRO A 57 -5.82 -6.15 9.71
C PRO A 57 -6.39 -7.09 10.78
N LYS A 58 -5.59 -7.37 11.82
CA LYS A 58 -5.97 -8.28 12.92
C LYS A 58 -7.32 -7.91 13.57
N ARG A 59 -7.73 -6.64 13.50
CA ARG A 59 -9.06 -6.18 13.96
C ARG A 59 -10.22 -6.83 13.18
N LEU A 60 -10.06 -6.98 11.87
CA LEU A 60 -11.03 -7.67 11.01
C LEU A 60 -11.08 -9.17 11.35
N MET A 61 -9.92 -9.77 11.63
CA MET A 61 -9.85 -11.16 12.11
C MET A 61 -10.53 -11.37 13.47
N LYS A 62 -10.62 -10.33 14.31
CA LYS A 62 -11.36 -10.35 15.59
C LYS A 62 -12.87 -10.11 15.44
N GLY A 63 -13.42 -10.15 14.21
CA GLY A 63 -14.85 -9.96 13.96
C GLY A 63 -15.32 -8.50 14.04
N MET A 64 -14.39 -7.54 14.15
CA MET A 64 -14.74 -6.12 14.09
C MET A 64 -15.19 -5.78 12.66
N GLN A 65 -16.30 -5.05 12.55
CA GLN A 65 -16.84 -4.58 11.27
C GLN A 65 -15.75 -3.90 10.42
N ARG A 66 -15.89 -3.97 9.08
CA ARG A 66 -15.04 -3.25 8.11
C ARG A 66 -15.17 -1.74 8.36
N GLY A 67 -14.47 -1.25 9.37
CA GLY A 67 -14.33 0.18 9.60
C GLY A 67 -13.65 0.78 8.38
N ARG A 68 -14.08 1.98 7.97
CA ARG A 68 -13.58 2.65 6.77
C ARG A 68 -12.06 2.63 6.76
N LEU A 69 -11.50 1.94 5.75
CA LEU A 69 -10.07 1.76 5.58
C LEU A 69 -9.44 3.14 5.40
N GLN A 70 -8.54 3.50 6.30
CA GLN A 70 -7.87 4.80 6.29
C GLN A 70 -6.40 4.56 6.01
N MET A 71 -6.01 4.74 4.75
CA MET A 71 -4.61 4.86 4.40
C MET A 71 -4.13 6.24 4.80
N SER A 72 -3.12 6.29 5.66
CA SER A 72 -2.45 7.53 6.02
C SER A 72 -1.25 7.71 5.11
N ASP A 73 -1.01 8.93 4.65
CA ASP A 73 0.18 9.23 3.81
C ASP A 73 1.48 8.80 4.50
N ALA A 74 1.53 8.81 5.83
CA ALA A 74 2.65 8.29 6.62
C ALA A 74 2.89 6.78 6.44
N THR A 75 1.82 5.97 6.41
CA THR A 75 1.90 4.51 6.16
C THR A 75 2.37 4.25 4.74
N ILE A 76 1.85 5.00 3.76
CA ILE A 76 2.29 4.90 2.37
C ILE A 76 3.76 5.29 2.24
N SER A 77 4.18 6.39 2.88
CA SER A 77 5.58 6.85 2.86
C SER A 77 6.52 5.80 3.44
N ARG A 78 6.13 5.15 4.54
CA ARG A 78 6.88 4.05 5.13
C ARG A 78 6.97 2.86 4.17
N GLY A 79 5.85 2.46 3.58
CA GLY A 79 5.81 1.34 2.63
C GLY A 79 6.64 1.60 1.36
N ILE A 80 6.63 2.83 0.85
CA ILE A 80 7.52 3.26 -0.25
C ILE A 80 8.98 3.09 0.16
N ARG A 81 9.36 3.63 1.34
CA ARG A 81 10.73 3.51 1.84
C ARG A 81 11.14 2.06 2.08
N ALA A 82 10.24 1.24 2.63
CA ALA A 82 10.46 -0.19 2.82
C ALA A 82 10.66 -0.90 1.47
N ALA A 83 9.86 -0.60 0.45
CA ALA A 83 10.05 -1.12 -0.90
C ALA A 83 11.39 -0.68 -1.50
N LEU A 84 11.77 0.59 -1.38
CA LEU A 84 13.07 1.10 -1.83
C LEU A 84 14.23 0.36 -1.13
N LEU A 85 14.15 0.18 0.20
CA LEU A 85 15.14 -0.57 0.98
C LEU A 85 15.16 -2.05 0.60
N ALA A 86 14.02 -2.62 0.21
CA ALA A 86 13.91 -3.99 -0.28
C ALA A 86 14.39 -4.18 -1.73
N GLY A 87 14.89 -3.12 -2.38
CA GLY A 87 15.46 -3.16 -3.72
C GLY A 87 14.48 -2.81 -4.84
N TRP A 88 13.35 -2.16 -4.52
CA TRP A 88 12.54 -1.53 -5.55
C TRP A 88 13.31 -0.37 -6.19
N ASP A 89 13.57 -0.48 -7.48
CA ASP A 89 14.11 0.61 -8.28
C ASP A 89 13.00 1.15 -9.22
N PRO A 90 12.46 2.35 -8.97
CA PRO A 90 11.42 2.95 -9.80
C PRO A 90 11.92 3.43 -11.18
N GLY A 91 13.23 3.62 -11.35
CA GLY A 91 13.87 3.96 -12.63
C GLY A 91 14.15 2.74 -13.51
N SER A 92 14.22 1.55 -12.92
CA SER A 92 14.38 0.28 -13.62
C SER A 92 13.17 0.00 -14.50
N ARG A 93 13.38 -0.60 -15.68
CA ARG A 93 12.27 -1.04 -16.54
C ARG A 93 11.88 -2.48 -16.18
N GLY A 94 10.59 -2.80 -16.16
CA GLY A 94 10.13 -4.18 -15.94
C GLY A 94 8.77 -4.30 -15.27
N LYS A 95 8.41 -5.53 -14.87
CA LYS A 95 7.15 -5.80 -14.17
C LYS A 95 7.12 -5.14 -12.78
N PRO A 96 5.93 -4.75 -12.30
CA PRO A 96 5.77 -4.25 -10.93
C PRO A 96 6.28 -5.28 -9.92
N MET A 97 7.03 -4.81 -8.93
CA MET A 97 7.52 -5.69 -7.86
C MET A 97 6.51 -5.73 -6.73
N VAL A 98 6.22 -6.93 -6.22
CA VAL A 98 5.29 -7.13 -5.11
C VAL A 98 6.10 -7.22 -3.82
N PHE A 99 5.77 -6.39 -2.84
CA PHE A 99 6.36 -6.38 -1.52
C PHE A 99 5.27 -6.61 -0.49
N MET A 100 5.49 -7.58 0.39
CA MET A 100 4.62 -7.78 1.54
C MET A 100 5.10 -6.85 2.66
N VAL A 101 4.22 -5.93 3.09
CA VAL A 101 4.51 -4.97 4.16
C VAL A 101 3.62 -5.27 5.36
N ASP A 102 4.08 -4.95 6.56
CA ASP A 102 3.21 -5.09 7.72
C ASP A 102 2.09 -4.03 7.76
N ALA A 103 1.21 -4.11 8.78
CA ALA A 103 0.09 -3.18 8.91
C ALA A 103 0.50 -1.70 9.13
N ASP A 104 1.76 -1.42 9.47
CA ASP A 104 2.33 -0.08 9.61
C ASP A 104 3.10 0.38 8.35
N GLY A 105 3.38 -0.54 7.43
CA GLY A 105 4.13 -0.28 6.21
C GLY A 105 5.63 -0.45 6.38
N ASN A 106 6.08 -1.29 7.32
CA ASN A 106 7.49 -1.64 7.54
C ASN A 106 7.88 -2.97 6.89
#